data_AF-R7D127-F1
#
_entry.id   AF-R7D127-F1
#
_cell.length_a   1.000
_cell.length_b   1.000
_cell.length_c   1.000
_cell.angle_alpha   90.00
_cell.angle_beta   90.00
_cell.angle_gamma   90.00
#
_symmetry.space_group_name_H-M   'P 1'
#
loop_
_entity.id
_entity.type
_entity.pdbx_description
1 polymer ?
#
loop_
_entity_poly.entity_id
_entity_poly.type
_entity_poly.pdbx_seq_one_letter_code
_entity_poly.pdbx_strand_id
1 'polypeptide(L)' 'MGGNRGPQAERVEAQAQKIADALDLPLYFEDERLSSAEAKRILREQGLSEKQMRGKVDMIAASLFLQSWLDSRQERDERG' A
#
# COMPACT_ATOMS: atom_id res chain seq x y z
N MET A 1 -17.38 4.42 6.34
CA MET A 1 -16.34 5.33 5.80
C MET A 1 -16.85 5.83 4.46
N GLY A 2 -17.19 7.12 4.35
CA GLY A 2 -17.78 7.69 3.13
C GLY A 2 -16.71 7.89 2.08
N GLY A 3 -16.84 7.19 0.95
CA GLY A 3 -15.89 7.15 -0.17
C GLY A 3 -15.81 8.43 -0.99
N ASN A 4 -15.70 9.60 -0.35
CA ASN A 4 -15.34 10.83 -1.04
C ASN A 4 -13.82 10.99 -1.02
N ARG A 5 -13.20 11.04 -2.21
CA ARG A 5 -11.79 11.42 -2.37
C ARG A 5 -11.57 12.76 -1.68
N GLY A 6 -10.82 12.76 -0.59
CA GLY A 6 -10.50 13.97 0.15
C GLY A 6 -9.39 14.77 -0.55
N PRO A 7 -9.20 16.05 -0.19
CA PRO A 7 -8.11 16.89 -0.73
C PRO A 7 -6.71 16.29 -0.53
N GLN A 8 -6.56 15.39 0.43
CA GLN A 8 -5.31 14.66 0.66
C GLN A 8 -5.05 13.61 -0.43
N ALA A 9 -6.08 12.89 -0.88
CA ALA A 9 -5.95 11.90 -1.95
C ALA A 9 -5.51 12.58 -3.26
N GLU A 10 -6.14 13.70 -3.62
CA GLU A 10 -5.78 14.47 -4.82
C GLU A 10 -4.32 14.94 -4.79
N ARG A 11 -3.82 15.40 -3.64
CA ARG A 11 -2.42 15.81 -3.51
C ARG A 11 -1.45 14.64 -3.69
N VAL A 12 -1.77 13.49 -3.10
CA VAL A 12 -0.95 12.29 -3.23
C VAL A 12 -0.94 11.81 -4.68
N GLU A 13 -2.10 11.76 -5.34
CA GLU A 13 -2.21 11.41 -6.76
C GLU A 13 -1.38 12.34 -7.65
N ALA A 14 -1.51 13.66 -7.47
CA ALA A 14 -0.75 14.64 -8.24
C ALA A 14 0.77 14.53 -8.02
N GLN A 15 1.19 14.18 -6.81
CA GLN A 15 2.60 13.98 -6.50
C GLN A 15 3.14 12.67 -7.08
N ALA A 16 2.35 11.59 -7.00
CA ALA A 16 2.69 10.30 -7.61
C ALA A 16 2.86 10.43 -9.13
N GLN A 17 1.95 11.17 -9.80
CA GLN A 17 2.04 11.40 -11.23
C GLN A 17 3.33 12.13 -11.62
N LYS A 18 3.70 13.20 -10.88
CA LYS A 18 4.96 13.92 -11.13
C LYS A 18 6.20 13.04 -11.02
N ILE A 19 6.20 12.11 -10.05
CA ILE A 19 7.31 11.16 -9.86
C ILE A 19 7.38 10.19 -11.03
N ALA A 20 6.22 9.65 -11.45
CA ALA A 20 6.13 8.75 -12.58
C ALA A 20 6.61 9.41 -13.89
N ASP A 21 6.14 10.62 -14.17
CA ASP A 21 6.52 11.39 -15.35
C ASP A 21 8.02 11.72 -15.36
N ALA A 22 8.59 12.06 -14.21
CA ALA A 22 10.01 12.39 -14.08
C ALA A 22 10.93 11.18 -14.24
N LEU A 23 10.43 9.96 -13.98
CA LEU A 23 11.19 8.72 -14.03
C LEU A 23 10.86 7.86 -15.26
N ASP A 24 9.88 8.25 -16.06
CA ASP A 24 9.34 7.47 -17.18
C ASP A 24 8.91 6.05 -16.76
N LEU A 25 8.24 5.95 -15.61
CA LEU A 25 7.77 4.68 -15.04
C LEU A 25 6.24 4.60 -15.01
N PRO A 26 5.66 3.41 -15.24
CA PRO A 26 4.22 3.24 -15.17
C PRO A 26 3.72 3.43 -13.74
N LEU A 27 2.64 4.22 -13.58
CA LEU A 27 1.97 4.45 -12.32
C LEU A 27 0.68 3.63 -12.23
N TYR A 28 0.53 2.90 -11.13
CA TYR A 28 -0.67 2.13 -10.82
C TYR A 28 -1.21 2.57 -9.45
N PHE A 29 -2.51 2.82 -9.37
CA PHE A 29 -3.21 3.02 -8.12
C PHE A 29 -3.96 1.74 -7.74
N GLU A 30 -3.84 1.34 -6.48
CA GLU A 30 -4.61 0.24 -5.91
C GLU A 30 -5.48 0.73 -4.75
N ASP A 31 -6.59 0.03 -4.53
CA ASP A 31 -7.49 0.27 -3.42
C ASP A 31 -6.81 -0.22 -2.12
N GLU A 32 -6.47 0.71 -1.21
CA GLU A 32 -5.84 0.43 0.10
C GLU A 32 -6.80 -0.33 1.03
N ARG A 33 -7.03 -1.61 0.74
CA ARG A 33 -7.70 -2.51 1.68
C ARG A 33 -6.76 -2.99 2.77
N LEU A 34 -5.46 -2.94 2.50
CA LEU A 34 -4.40 -3.23 3.45
C LEU A 34 -4.10 -2.00 4.30
N SER A 35 -4.57 -2.04 5.55
CA SER A 35 -4.36 -0.94 6.48
C SER A 35 -3.07 -1.15 7.30
N SER A 36 -2.48 -0.06 7.81
CA SER A 36 -1.42 -0.16 8.82
C SER A 36 -1.84 -0.95 10.07
N ALA A 37 -3.14 -1.20 10.27
CA ALA A 37 -3.64 -2.06 11.33
C ALA A 37 -3.33 -3.55 11.07
N GLU A 38 -3.40 -4.02 9.82
CA GLU A 38 -3.02 -5.39 9.46
C GLU A 38 -1.52 -5.62 9.61
N ALA A 39 -0.69 -4.66 9.17
CA ALA A 39 0.76 -4.73 9.38
C ALA A 39 1.10 -4.83 10.88
N LYS A 40 0.42 -4.05 11.73
CA LYS A 40 0.57 -4.12 13.19
C LYS A 40 0.09 -5.46 13.77
N ARG A 41 -0.99 -6.05 13.23
CA ARG A 41 -1.50 -7.35 13.66
C ARG A 41 -0.47 -8.45 13.38
N ILE A 42 0.05 -8.53 12.16
CA ILE A 42 1.08 -9.51 11.75
C ILE A 42 2.32 -9.40 12.63
N LEU A 43 2.79 -8.17 12.87
CA LEU A 43 3.94 -7.93 13.73
C LEU A 43 3.72 -8.35 15.19
N ARG A 44 2.52 -8.11 15.74
CA ARG A 44 2.15 -8.58 17.08
C ARG A 44 2.09 -10.10 17.16
N GLU A 45 1.56 -10.76 16.14
CA GLU A 45 1.51 -12.23 16.04
C GLU A 45 2.92 -12.84 15.99
N GLN A 46 3.90 -12.13 15.46
CA GLN A 46 5.32 -12.51 15.50
C GLN A 46 6.02 -12.23 16.86
N GLY A 47 5.28 -11.76 17.87
CA GLY A 47 5.80 -11.55 19.23
C GLY A 47 6.67 -10.30 19.38
N LEU A 48 6.62 -9.36 18.43
CA LEU A 48 7.42 -8.13 18.49
C LEU A 48 6.77 -7.09 19.41
N SER A 49 7.57 -6.49 20.27
CA SER A 49 7.14 -5.37 21.12
C SER A 49 6.90 -4.10 20.29
N GLU A 50 6.06 -3.17 20.78
CA GLU A 50 5.77 -1.91 20.06
C GLU A 50 7.01 -1.10 19.70
N LYS A 51 8.04 -1.15 20.55
CA LYS A 51 9.34 -0.52 20.29
C LYS A 51 10.05 -1.14 19.09
N GLN A 52 9.99 -2.47 18.94
CA GLN A 52 10.57 -3.18 17.79
C GLN A 52 9.73 -3.01 16.52
N MET A 53 8.42 -2.80 16.66
CA MET A 53 7.50 -2.59 15.55
C MET A 53 7.63 -1.21 14.91
N ARG A 54 7.88 -0.14 15.66
CA ARG A 54 7.81 1.25 15.16
C ARG A 54 8.66 1.54 13.91
N GLY A 55 9.77 0.82 13.68
CA GLY A 55 10.57 0.92 12.45
C GLY A 55 10.31 -0.18 11.40
N LYS A 56 9.54 -1.21 11.74
CA LYS A 56 9.23 -2.35 10.85
C LYS A 56 7.83 -2.26 10.25
N VAL A 57 6.92 -1.51 10.87
CA VAL A 57 5.54 -1.34 10.42
C VAL A 57 5.49 -0.82 8.99
N ASP A 58 6.25 0.23 8.67
CA ASP A 58 6.22 0.84 7.33
C ASP A 58 6.77 -0.09 6.26
N MET A 59 7.85 -0.79 6.57
CA MET A 59 8.43 -1.80 5.66
C MET A 59 7.45 -2.94 5.39
N ILE A 60 6.80 -3.47 6.43
CA ILE A 60 5.83 -4.55 6.28
C ILE A 60 4.57 -4.05 5.57
N ALA A 61 4.10 -2.85 5.88
CA ALA A 61 2.98 -2.25 5.17
C ALA A 61 3.30 -2.12 3.67
N ALA A 62 4.50 -1.67 3.30
CA ALA A 62 4.95 -1.60 1.92
C ALA A 62 5.03 -2.97 1.24
N SER A 63 5.59 -3.99 1.93
CA SER A 63 5.63 -5.37 1.41
C SER A 63 4.24 -5.94 1.19
N LEU A 64 3.32 -5.74 2.13
CA LEU A 64 1.94 -6.21 2.02
C LEU A 64 1.21 -5.50 0.87
N PHE A 65 1.38 -4.18 0.76
CA PHE A 65 0.80 -3.40 -0.32
C PHE A 65 1.25 -3.93 -1.69
N LEU A 66 2.55 -4.17 -1.86
CA LEU A 66 3.08 -4.77 -3.08
C LEU A 66 2.52 -6.17 -3.32
N GLN A 67 2.44 -7.00 -2.29
CA GLN A 67 1.90 -8.37 -2.42
C GLN A 67 0.45 -8.34 -2.90
N SER A 68 -0.41 -7.48 -2.33
CA SER A 68 -1.79 -7.36 -2.77
C SER A 68 -1.93 -6.89 -4.21
N TRP A 69 -1.04 -6.03 -4.69
CA TRP A 69 -1.05 -5.62 -6.10
C TRP A 69 -0.59 -6.76 -7.03
N LEU A 70 0.41 -7.54 -6.62
CA LEU A 70 0.84 -8.73 -7.37
C LEU A 70 -0.28 -9.78 -7.44
N ASP A 71 -0.93 -10.04 -6.32
CA ASP A 71 -2.05 -10.99 -6.24
C ASP A 71 -3.24 -10.52 -7.11
N SER A 72 -3.58 -9.21 -7.07
CA SER A 72 -4.66 -8.65 -7.89
C SER A 72 -4.37 -8.77 -9.40
N ARG A 73 -3.10 -8.65 -9.80
CA ARG A 73 -2.65 -8.83 -11.17
C ARG A 73 -2.71 -10.28 -11.61
N GLN A 74 -2.24 -11.20 -10.77
CA GLN A 74 -2.30 -12.62 -11.06
C GLN A 74 -3.73 -13.08 -11.31
N GLU A 75 -4.69 -12.65 -10.48
CA GLU A 75 -6.10 -12.99 -10.69
C GLU A 75 -6.70 -12.37 -11.97
N ARG A 76 -6.16 -11.25 -12.46
CA ARG A 76 -6.62 -10.63 -13.71
C ARG A 76 -6.06 -11.37 -14.93
N ASP A 77 -4.81 -11.78 -14.86
CA ASP A 77 -4.14 -12.54 -15.92
C ASP A 77 -4.73 -13.96 -16.06
N GLU A 78 -5.11 -14.61 -14.96
CA GLU A 78 -5.76 -15.93 -14.96
C GLU A 78 -7.21 -15.92 -15.48
N ARG A 79 -7.83 -14.73 -15.58
CA ARG A 79 -9.21 -14.55 -16.07
C ARG A 79 -9.29 -14.09 -17.54
N GLY A 80 -8.16 -13.88 -18.21
CA GLY A 80 -8.03 -13.51 -19.63
C GLY A 80 -7.66 -14.70 -20.51
#